data_AF-A0A2P9GQ32-F1
#
_entry.id   AF-A0A2P9GQ32-F1
#
_cell.length_a   1.000
_cell.length_b   1.000
_cell.length_c   1.000
_cell.angle_alpha   90.00
_cell.angle_beta   90.00
_cell.angle_gamma   90.00
#
_symmetry.space_group_name_H-M   'P 1'
#
loop_
_entity.id
_entity.type
_entity.pdbx_description
1 polymer ?
#
loop_
_entity_poly.entity_id
_entity_poly.type
_entity_poly.pdbx_seq_one_letter_code
_entity_poly.pdbx_strand_id
1 'polypeptide(L)'
;KIILKDKLEKELMDKFATLDTDIHNDAIPTCICEKSIADKVEKGCLRCGSVLGGGMMPSVCLLGGIGQVALSAWKPKALETAIAAALKANEANIATVAEAAGLKEGMRVVTYGLQTFKIDTLFSGIYDSFVNKGPYTGVTELAGQILEKYGPTCTGLNNMHAPSACEDFQLGLGIHKLIGGKIDTRGIPASDAIPNGLKGILEKAKTTADGAATIAREGATNAIKAQQTALIEGGFNSTTTSIYVSIIAIVVIVLIMIIIYLILRYRRKKKMKKKLQYIKLLEE
;
A
#
# COMPACT_ATOMS: atom_id res chain seq x y z
N LYS A 1 14.53 11.22 14.11
CA LYS A 1 13.65 10.91 12.95
C LYS A 1 13.88 9.51 12.36
N ILE A 2 14.92 8.77 12.78
CA ILE A 2 15.25 7.41 12.27
C ILE A 2 14.53 6.32 13.09
N ILE A 3 14.36 6.53 14.39
CA ILE A 3 13.80 5.57 15.35
C ILE A 3 12.34 5.16 15.06
N LEU A 4 11.56 6.02 14.37
CA LEU A 4 10.14 5.72 14.07
C LEU A 4 9.98 4.81 12.85
N LYS A 5 10.91 4.88 11.90
CA LYS A 5 10.90 4.04 10.70
C LYS A 5 11.26 2.59 11.04
N ASP A 6 12.27 2.41 11.87
CA ASP A 6 12.71 1.07 12.30
C ASP A 6 11.64 0.34 13.13
N LYS A 7 10.84 1.09 13.90
CA LYS A 7 9.69 0.53 14.64
C LYS A 7 8.59 0.04 13.70
N LEU A 8 8.32 0.78 12.62
CA LEU A 8 7.32 0.44 11.61
C LEU A 8 7.75 -0.78 10.77
N GLU A 9 9.02 -0.87 10.41
CA GLU A 9 9.56 -2.05 9.69
C GLU A 9 9.57 -3.30 10.57
N LYS A 10 9.85 -3.16 11.88
CA LYS A 10 9.86 -4.30 12.81
C LYS A 10 8.46 -4.85 13.10
N GLU A 11 7.46 -3.98 13.27
CA GLU A 11 6.06 -4.42 13.41
C GLU A 11 5.52 -5.05 12.12
N LEU A 12 5.99 -4.60 10.95
CA LEU A 12 5.58 -5.16 9.65
C LEU A 12 6.16 -6.58 9.42
N MET A 13 7.38 -6.85 9.85
CA MET A 13 7.99 -8.19 9.74
C MET A 13 7.35 -9.20 10.69
N ASP A 14 7.04 -8.83 11.92
CA ASP A 14 6.38 -9.73 12.87
C ASP A 14 4.97 -10.13 12.39
N LYS A 15 4.22 -9.20 11.78
CA LYS A 15 2.92 -9.46 11.16
C LYS A 15 3.01 -10.35 9.91
N PHE A 16 4.09 -10.25 9.15
CA PHE A 16 4.36 -11.14 8.00
C PHE A 16 4.71 -12.57 8.45
N ALA A 17 5.49 -12.72 9.52
CA ALA A 17 5.86 -14.03 10.06
C ALA A 17 4.66 -14.79 10.68
N THR A 18 3.69 -14.07 11.25
CA THR A 18 2.45 -14.68 11.75
C THR A 18 1.48 -15.06 10.64
N LEU A 19 1.53 -14.39 9.48
CA LEU A 19 0.68 -14.73 8.32
C LEU A 19 1.21 -15.92 7.51
N ASP A 20 2.54 -16.10 7.45
CA ASP A 20 3.18 -17.19 6.72
C ASP A 20 3.03 -18.55 7.44
N THR A 21 2.92 -18.52 8.77
CA THR A 21 2.73 -19.74 9.59
C THR A 21 1.31 -20.28 9.59
N ASP A 22 0.31 -19.47 9.22
CA ASP A 22 -1.09 -19.90 9.06
C ASP A 22 -1.38 -20.46 7.64
N ILE A 23 -0.38 -20.43 6.74
CA ILE A 23 -0.46 -20.94 5.35
C ILE A 23 0.47 -22.16 5.16
N HIS A 24 0.67 -22.96 6.22
CA HIS A 24 1.24 -24.30 6.12
C HIS A 24 0.36 -25.30 6.90
N ASN A 25 -0.47 -26.09 6.19
CA ASN A 25 -0.14 -27.50 5.90
C ASN A 25 -1.34 -28.33 5.37
N ASP A 26 -2.61 -27.92 5.46
CA ASP A 26 -3.71 -28.91 5.22
C ASP A 26 -4.84 -28.52 4.26
N ALA A 27 -4.67 -27.50 3.40
CA ALA A 27 -5.77 -27.01 2.54
C ALA A 27 -5.49 -26.90 1.03
N ILE A 28 -4.50 -27.61 0.49
CA ILE A 28 -4.39 -27.83 -0.97
C ILE A 28 -4.57 -29.32 -1.25
N PRO A 29 -5.76 -29.76 -1.67
CA PRO A 29 -5.95 -31.13 -2.13
C PRO A 29 -5.05 -31.36 -3.34
N THR A 30 -4.33 -32.47 -3.32
CA THR A 30 -3.56 -33.01 -4.44
C THR A 30 -4.46 -33.21 -5.65
N CYS A 31 -4.57 -32.18 -6.51
CA CYS A 31 -5.17 -32.33 -7.83
C CYS A 31 -4.20 -33.08 -8.73
N ILE A 32 -4.43 -34.38 -8.82
CA ILE A 32 -3.92 -35.29 -9.83
C ILE A 32 -4.31 -34.72 -11.21
N CYS A 33 -3.36 -34.05 -11.87
CA CYS A 33 -3.47 -33.68 -13.28
C CYS A 33 -2.74 -34.73 -14.13
N GLU A 34 -3.34 -35.91 -14.22
CA GLU A 34 -2.90 -36.94 -15.15
C GLU A 34 -3.32 -36.55 -16.59
N LYS A 35 -2.30 -36.30 -17.43
CA LYS A 35 -2.29 -36.35 -18.90
C LYS A 35 -3.21 -35.47 -19.77
N SER A 36 -4.22 -34.74 -19.29
CA SER A 36 -5.21 -34.13 -20.20
C SER A 36 -4.91 -32.69 -20.71
N ILE A 37 -4.02 -31.92 -20.08
CA ILE A 37 -3.83 -30.48 -20.40
C ILE A 37 -2.80 -30.17 -21.50
N ALA A 38 -1.93 -31.13 -21.86
CA ALA A 38 -0.97 -30.93 -22.96
C ALA A 38 -1.66 -30.91 -24.34
N ASP A 39 -2.67 -31.77 -24.55
CA ASP A 39 -3.33 -31.92 -25.87
C ASP A 39 -4.31 -30.78 -26.20
N LYS A 40 -4.78 -30.03 -25.19
CA LYS A 40 -5.68 -28.86 -25.39
C LYS A 40 -4.94 -27.54 -25.55
N VAL A 41 -3.76 -27.37 -24.96
CA VAL A 41 -2.95 -26.16 -25.13
C VAL A 41 -2.35 -26.11 -26.55
N GLU A 42 -2.05 -27.27 -27.14
CA GLU A 42 -1.53 -27.38 -28.51
C GLU A 42 -2.57 -26.94 -29.57
N LYS A 43 -3.86 -27.26 -29.39
CA LYS A 43 -4.95 -26.80 -30.27
C LYS A 43 -5.44 -25.36 -30.00
N GLY A 44 -5.30 -24.87 -28.76
CA GLY A 44 -5.67 -23.50 -28.39
C GLY A 44 -4.66 -22.45 -28.88
N CYS A 45 -3.37 -22.74 -28.81
CA CYS A 45 -2.31 -21.83 -29.26
C CYS A 45 -2.24 -21.70 -30.79
N LEU A 46 -2.63 -22.74 -31.54
CA LEU A 46 -2.72 -22.71 -32.99
C LEU A 46 -3.92 -21.89 -33.50
N ARG A 47 -4.97 -21.67 -32.71
CA ARG A 47 -6.16 -20.91 -33.13
C ARG A 47 -6.08 -19.40 -32.87
N CYS A 48 -5.27 -18.94 -31.91
CA CYS A 48 -5.01 -17.51 -31.75
C CYS A 48 -4.01 -16.94 -32.77
N GLY A 49 -3.27 -17.79 -33.50
CA GLY A 49 -2.38 -17.35 -34.59
C GLY A 49 -3.09 -17.02 -35.91
N SER A 50 -4.41 -17.25 -36.03
CA SER A 50 -5.11 -17.19 -37.33
C SER A 50 -6.22 -16.14 -37.43
N VAL A 51 -6.47 -15.32 -36.40
CA VAL A 51 -7.59 -14.34 -36.37
C VAL A 51 -7.13 -12.89 -36.54
N LEU A 52 -5.85 -12.65 -36.84
CA LEU A 52 -5.38 -11.36 -37.37
C LEU A 52 -4.55 -11.64 -38.61
N GLY A 53 -5.26 -11.95 -39.70
CA GLY A 53 -4.68 -12.18 -41.02
C GLY A 53 -4.02 -10.90 -41.55
N GLY A 54 -2.74 -11.02 -41.90
CA GLY A 54 -2.03 -9.95 -42.60
C GLY A 54 -0.50 -10.02 -42.57
N GLY A 55 0.09 -11.16 -42.99
CA GLY A 55 1.42 -11.15 -43.60
C GLY A 55 2.64 -11.49 -42.73
N MET A 56 3.33 -12.55 -43.16
CA MET A 56 4.72 -12.95 -42.92
C MET A 56 4.99 -14.11 -41.94
N MET A 57 5.56 -15.15 -42.56
CA MET A 57 6.01 -16.48 -42.13
C MET A 57 6.84 -16.57 -40.84
N PRO A 58 6.99 -17.79 -40.28
CA PRO A 58 7.74 -18.08 -39.08
C PRO A 58 9.24 -17.93 -39.35
N SER A 59 9.75 -16.72 -39.18
CA SER A 59 11.18 -16.44 -39.10
C SER A 59 11.57 -16.37 -37.63
N VAL A 60 12.06 -17.51 -37.14
CA VAL A 60 12.79 -17.68 -35.87
C VAL A 60 14.15 -16.93 -35.89
N CYS A 61 14.35 -15.90 -36.73
CA CYS A 61 15.67 -15.31 -36.97
C CYS A 61 15.75 -13.78 -37.02
N LEU A 62 14.71 -13.00 -36.66
CA LEU A 62 14.78 -11.53 -36.79
C LEU A 62 14.06 -10.73 -35.67
N LEU A 63 13.96 -11.27 -34.46
CA LEU A 63 13.26 -10.61 -33.34
C LEU A 63 14.18 -10.33 -32.13
N GLY A 64 15.31 -9.67 -32.38
CA GLY A 64 16.04 -8.94 -31.34
C GLY A 64 15.38 -7.61 -30.95
N GLY A 65 14.39 -7.14 -31.72
CA GLY A 65 13.73 -5.84 -31.47
C GLY A 65 12.20 -5.85 -31.54
N ILE A 66 11.56 -6.67 -32.36
CA ILE A 66 10.10 -6.56 -32.61
C ILE A 66 9.25 -7.38 -31.62
N GLY A 67 9.82 -8.44 -31.02
CA GLY A 67 9.19 -9.16 -29.90
C GLY A 67 9.11 -8.31 -28.62
N GLN A 68 10.07 -7.39 -28.44
CA GLN A 68 10.07 -6.45 -27.32
C GLN A 68 8.95 -5.41 -27.42
N VAL A 69 8.55 -5.00 -28.64
CA VAL A 69 7.47 -4.00 -28.83
C VAL A 69 6.10 -4.59 -28.48
N ALA A 70 5.88 -5.87 -28.75
CA ALA A 70 4.67 -6.57 -28.30
C ALA A 70 4.70 -6.80 -26.77
N LEU A 71 5.83 -7.25 -26.21
CA LEU A 71 5.96 -7.45 -24.75
C LEU A 71 5.87 -6.14 -23.94
N SER A 72 6.39 -5.03 -24.46
CA SER A 72 6.37 -3.72 -23.78
C SER A 72 4.99 -3.08 -23.73
N ALA A 73 4.10 -3.39 -24.68
CA ALA A 73 2.69 -2.98 -24.63
C ALA A 73 1.85 -3.86 -23.69
N TRP A 74 2.25 -5.11 -23.47
CA TRP A 74 1.51 -6.06 -22.62
C TRP A 74 1.83 -5.87 -21.13
N LYS A 75 3.08 -5.52 -20.79
CA LYS A 75 3.51 -5.26 -19.41
C LYS A 75 2.66 -4.20 -18.69
N PRO A 76 2.40 -2.99 -19.24
CA PRO A 76 1.57 -1.98 -18.57
C PRO A 76 0.11 -2.44 -18.43
N LYS A 77 -0.45 -3.11 -19.45
CA LYS A 77 -1.82 -3.62 -19.41
C LYS A 77 -2.00 -4.75 -18.37
N ALA A 78 -1.01 -5.64 -18.25
CA ALA A 78 -0.96 -6.67 -17.22
C ALA A 78 -0.82 -6.06 -15.81
N LEU A 79 -0.04 -4.99 -15.68
CA LEU A 79 0.13 -4.25 -14.43
C LEU A 79 -1.17 -3.57 -13.99
N GLU A 80 -1.83 -2.85 -14.90
CA GLU A 80 -3.11 -2.18 -14.62
C GLU A 80 -4.19 -3.16 -14.19
N THR A 81 -4.31 -4.29 -14.89
CA THR A 81 -5.30 -5.33 -14.55
C THR A 81 -5.02 -6.00 -13.22
N ALA A 82 -3.76 -6.31 -12.90
CA ALA A 82 -3.37 -6.87 -11.61
C ALA A 82 -3.60 -5.89 -10.45
N ILE A 83 -3.22 -4.62 -10.63
CA ILE A 83 -3.48 -3.57 -9.64
C ILE A 83 -4.98 -3.40 -9.40
N ALA A 84 -5.81 -3.36 -10.45
CA ALA A 84 -7.25 -3.24 -10.32
C ALA A 84 -7.86 -4.42 -9.54
N ALA A 85 -7.44 -5.65 -9.82
CA ALA A 85 -7.88 -6.83 -9.09
C ALA A 85 -7.43 -6.79 -7.62
N ALA A 86 -6.20 -6.39 -7.34
CA ALA A 86 -5.67 -6.29 -5.98
C ALA A 86 -6.36 -5.20 -5.16
N LEU A 87 -6.68 -4.05 -5.75
CA LEU A 87 -7.43 -2.99 -5.08
C LEU A 87 -8.86 -3.44 -4.75
N LYS A 88 -9.52 -4.13 -5.68
CA LYS A 88 -10.86 -4.69 -5.44
C LYS A 88 -10.86 -5.74 -4.32
N ALA A 89 -9.85 -6.62 -4.29
CA ALA A 89 -9.71 -7.62 -3.23
C ALA A 89 -9.43 -7.00 -1.85
N ASN A 90 -8.78 -5.83 -1.81
CA ASN A 90 -8.41 -5.14 -0.57
C ASN A 90 -9.33 -3.99 -0.19
N GLU A 91 -10.45 -3.78 -0.90
CA GLU A 91 -11.35 -2.64 -0.69
C GLU A 91 -11.82 -2.53 0.76
N ALA A 92 -12.24 -3.66 1.37
CA ALA A 92 -12.63 -3.71 2.77
C ALA A 92 -11.47 -3.36 3.72
N ASN A 93 -10.27 -3.90 3.48
CA ASN A 93 -9.09 -3.61 4.29
C ASN A 93 -8.71 -2.12 4.20
N ILE A 94 -8.72 -1.55 3.00
CA ILE A 94 -8.46 -0.12 2.78
C ILE A 94 -9.48 0.74 3.54
N ALA A 95 -10.76 0.37 3.51
CA ALA A 95 -11.80 1.06 4.25
C ALA A 95 -11.58 0.98 5.77
N THR A 96 -11.26 -0.21 6.30
CA THR A 96 -11.02 -0.39 7.74
C THR A 96 -9.82 0.40 8.25
N VAL A 97 -8.72 0.45 7.47
CA VAL A 97 -7.52 1.23 7.81
C VAL A 97 -7.82 2.73 7.77
N ALA A 98 -8.61 3.18 6.78
CA ALA A 98 -9.04 4.57 6.68
C ALA A 98 -9.93 4.98 7.85
N GLU A 99 -10.91 4.16 8.21
CA GLU A 99 -11.80 4.40 9.34
C GLU A 99 -11.04 4.43 10.66
N ALA A 100 -10.15 3.46 10.91
CA ALA A 100 -9.33 3.44 12.12
C ALA A 100 -8.44 4.68 12.26
N ALA A 101 -7.84 5.14 11.15
CA ALA A 101 -7.05 6.37 11.14
C ALA A 101 -7.92 7.62 11.41
N GLY A 102 -9.09 7.69 10.80
CA GLY A 102 -10.06 8.77 11.00
C GLY A 102 -10.55 8.84 12.45
N LEU A 103 -10.99 7.71 13.02
CA LEU A 103 -11.44 7.62 14.41
C LEU A 103 -10.35 8.06 15.40
N LYS A 104 -9.11 7.62 15.18
CA LYS A 104 -7.96 7.97 16.03
C LYS A 104 -7.68 9.48 16.03
N GLU A 105 -7.60 10.09 14.85
CA GLU A 105 -7.31 11.52 14.73
C GLU A 105 -8.50 12.39 15.14
N GLY A 106 -9.73 11.97 14.83
CA GLY A 106 -10.96 12.62 15.30
C GLY A 106 -11.02 12.66 16.83
N MET A 107 -10.76 11.53 17.50
CA MET A 107 -10.71 11.45 18.96
C MET A 107 -9.60 12.33 19.54
N ARG A 108 -8.43 12.38 18.91
CA ARG A 108 -7.32 13.23 19.35
C ARG A 108 -7.72 14.71 19.35
N VAL A 109 -8.42 15.18 18.32
CA VAL A 109 -8.92 16.56 18.24
C VAL A 109 -9.95 16.84 19.31
N VAL A 110 -10.89 15.92 19.54
CA VAL A 110 -11.89 16.08 20.60
C VAL A 110 -11.22 16.18 21.97
N THR A 111 -10.31 15.25 22.28
CA THR A 111 -9.57 15.23 23.54
C THR A 111 -8.84 16.55 23.78
N TYR A 112 -8.11 17.04 22.77
CA TYR A 112 -7.41 18.31 22.83
C TYR A 112 -8.35 19.52 22.98
N GLY A 113 -9.49 19.50 22.27
CA GLY A 113 -10.50 20.55 22.38
C GLY A 113 -11.10 20.63 23.79
N LEU A 114 -11.42 19.49 24.39
CA LEU A 114 -11.94 19.41 25.75
C LEU A 114 -10.91 19.91 26.79
N GLN A 115 -9.63 19.54 26.63
CA GLN A 115 -8.54 20.04 27.47
C GLN A 115 -8.30 21.55 27.31
N THR A 116 -8.44 22.08 26.10
CA THR A 116 -8.32 23.51 25.83
C THR A 116 -9.38 24.29 26.61
N PHE A 117 -10.58 23.74 26.73
CA PHE A 117 -11.64 24.29 27.57
C PHE A 117 -11.53 23.90 29.05
N LYS A 118 -10.47 23.21 29.50
CA LYS A 118 -10.31 22.78 30.91
C LYS A 118 -11.39 21.84 31.42
N ILE A 119 -12.08 21.12 30.53
CA ILE A 119 -13.14 20.16 30.89
C ILE A 119 -12.54 18.95 31.62
N ASP A 120 -11.30 18.58 31.32
CA ASP A 120 -10.52 17.57 32.03
C ASP A 120 -10.32 17.92 33.52
N THR A 121 -10.12 19.19 33.82
CA THR A 121 -9.89 19.67 35.19
C THR A 121 -11.21 19.95 35.94
N LEU A 122 -12.19 20.55 35.25
CA LEU A 122 -13.47 20.94 35.85
C LEU A 122 -14.44 19.76 36.01
N PHE A 123 -14.46 18.87 35.03
CA PHE A 123 -15.43 17.79 34.90
C PHE A 123 -14.73 16.46 34.56
N SER A 124 -13.68 16.13 35.31
CA SER A 124 -12.84 14.93 35.08
C SER A 124 -13.66 13.66 34.88
N GLY A 125 -14.70 13.42 35.69
CA GLY A 125 -15.56 12.24 35.55
C GLY A 125 -16.29 12.15 34.20
N ILE A 126 -16.73 13.29 33.64
CA ILE A 126 -17.37 13.34 32.31
C ILE A 126 -16.30 13.11 31.23
N TYR A 127 -15.16 13.79 31.36
CA TYR A 127 -14.04 13.72 30.44
C TYR A 127 -13.48 12.28 30.32
N ASP A 128 -13.15 11.66 31.46
CA ASP A 128 -12.56 10.31 31.50
C ASP A 128 -13.56 9.26 30.99
N SER A 129 -14.85 9.39 31.31
CA SER A 129 -15.87 8.48 30.81
C SER A 129 -16.01 8.57 29.28
N PHE A 130 -15.93 9.78 28.72
CA PHE A 130 -16.06 9.99 27.28
C PHE A 130 -14.82 9.54 26.52
N VAL A 131 -13.62 9.96 26.94
CA VAL A 131 -12.36 9.66 26.22
C VAL A 131 -12.08 8.15 26.17
N ASN A 132 -12.49 7.39 27.18
CA ASN A 132 -12.24 5.96 27.24
C ASN A 132 -13.26 5.08 26.50
N LYS A 133 -14.48 5.58 26.25
CA LYS A 133 -15.60 4.74 25.75
C LYS A 133 -16.41 5.35 24.61
N GLY A 134 -16.40 6.67 24.44
CA GLY A 134 -17.26 7.37 23.51
C GLY A 134 -16.69 7.44 22.09
N PRO A 135 -17.52 7.37 21.04
CA PRO A 135 -17.11 7.81 19.72
C PRO A 135 -16.87 9.32 19.73
N TYR A 136 -15.87 9.81 18.99
CA TYR A 136 -15.57 11.25 18.94
C TYR A 136 -16.77 12.09 18.45
N THR A 137 -17.67 11.47 17.69
CA THR A 137 -18.90 12.10 17.18
C THR A 137 -19.92 12.42 18.27
N GLY A 138 -19.88 11.71 19.41
CA GLY A 138 -20.78 11.89 20.55
C GLY A 138 -20.43 13.08 21.45
N VAL A 139 -19.40 13.87 21.13
CA VAL A 139 -18.94 14.98 21.99
C VAL A 139 -20.04 16.00 22.28
N THR A 140 -20.99 16.20 21.36
CA THR A 140 -22.12 17.12 21.54
C THR A 140 -23.13 16.65 22.58
N GLU A 141 -23.20 15.34 22.86
CA GLU A 141 -24.09 14.76 23.87
C GLU A 141 -23.63 15.10 25.30
N LEU A 142 -22.36 15.49 25.46
CA LEU A 142 -21.83 15.96 26.74
C LEU A 142 -22.39 17.31 27.16
N ALA A 143 -22.99 18.08 26.24
CA ALA A 143 -23.43 19.45 26.49
C ALA A 143 -24.38 19.53 27.70
N GLY A 144 -25.35 18.62 27.78
CA GLY A 144 -26.32 18.59 28.89
C GLY A 144 -25.65 18.31 30.24
N GLN A 145 -24.79 17.28 30.29
CA GLN A 145 -24.08 16.91 31.52
C GLN A 145 -23.13 18.01 32.00
N ILE A 146 -22.44 18.67 31.06
CA ILE A 146 -21.55 19.80 31.37
C ILE A 146 -22.37 20.99 31.89
N LEU A 147 -23.53 21.29 31.29
CA LEU A 147 -24.38 22.39 31.73
C LEU A 147 -24.92 22.17 33.15
N GLU A 148 -25.34 20.94 33.48
CA GLU A 148 -25.80 20.58 34.83
C GLU A 148 -24.71 20.75 35.89
N LYS A 149 -23.46 20.38 35.56
CA LYS A 149 -22.31 20.52 36.46
C LYS A 149 -21.73 21.94 36.48
N TYR A 150 -21.92 22.71 35.42
CA TYR A 150 -21.38 24.06 35.28
C TYR A 150 -21.89 25.01 36.36
N GLY A 151 -23.21 25.01 36.61
CA GLY A 151 -23.84 25.85 37.62
C GLY A 151 -23.23 25.73 39.02
N PRO A 152 -23.22 24.53 39.64
CA PRO A 152 -22.67 24.35 40.98
C PRO A 152 -21.15 24.55 41.05
N THR A 153 -20.41 24.25 39.98
CA THR A 153 -18.94 24.35 39.97
C THR A 153 -18.46 25.80 39.80
N CYS A 154 -19.02 26.53 38.84
CA CYS A 154 -18.49 27.84 38.41
C CYS A 154 -19.37 29.03 38.78
N THR A 155 -20.66 28.84 39.09
CA THR A 155 -21.58 29.94 39.44
C THR A 155 -22.25 29.76 40.81
N GLY A 156 -21.82 28.77 41.59
CA GLY A 156 -22.42 28.46 42.89
C GLY A 156 -22.14 29.54 43.93
N LEU A 157 -23.19 30.06 44.57
CA LEU A 157 -23.10 31.04 45.67
C LEU A 157 -22.27 30.57 46.87
N ASN A 158 -22.13 29.25 47.03
CA ASN A 158 -21.36 28.63 48.12
C ASN A 158 -19.85 28.54 47.84
N ASN A 159 -19.42 28.78 46.59
CA ASN A 159 -18.02 28.73 46.20
C ASN A 159 -17.39 30.13 46.36
N MET A 160 -16.93 30.43 47.58
CA MET A 160 -16.25 31.69 47.91
C MET A 160 -15.01 31.98 47.05
N HIS A 161 -14.43 30.95 46.43
CA HIS A 161 -13.40 31.05 45.39
C HIS A 161 -13.71 30.03 44.29
N ALA A 162 -14.28 30.48 43.17
CA ALA A 162 -14.42 29.62 42.00
C ALA A 162 -13.03 29.18 41.51
N PRO A 163 -12.87 27.94 40.99
CA PRO A 163 -11.60 27.51 40.39
C PRO A 163 -11.18 28.46 39.27
N SER A 164 -9.88 28.78 39.15
CA SER A 164 -9.37 29.60 38.04
C SER A 164 -9.69 29.01 36.66
N ALA A 165 -9.81 27.69 36.58
CA ALA A 165 -10.24 26.99 35.37
C ALA A 165 -11.67 27.38 34.90
N CYS A 166 -12.54 27.89 35.79
CA CYS A 166 -13.85 28.39 35.41
C CYS A 166 -13.75 29.67 34.58
N GLU A 167 -12.81 30.56 34.89
CA GLU A 167 -12.59 31.77 34.09
C GLU A 167 -12.07 31.39 32.69
N ASP A 168 -11.10 30.49 32.62
CA ASP A 168 -10.57 29.97 31.35
C ASP A 168 -11.67 29.30 30.51
N PHE A 169 -12.53 28.48 31.13
CA PHE A 169 -13.67 27.84 30.47
C PHE A 169 -14.69 28.87 29.96
N GLN A 170 -15.04 29.85 30.80
CA GLN A 170 -16.01 30.89 30.45
C GLN A 170 -15.51 31.79 29.32
N LEU A 171 -14.24 32.19 29.35
CA LEU A 171 -13.62 32.99 28.30
C LEU A 171 -13.43 32.17 27.02
N GLY A 172 -12.98 30.92 27.13
CA GLY A 172 -12.73 30.03 26.00
C GLY A 172 -14.00 29.71 25.20
N LEU A 173 -15.15 29.61 25.87
CA LEU A 173 -16.46 29.40 25.24
C LEU A 173 -17.20 30.70 24.90
N GLY A 174 -16.67 31.86 25.30
CA GLY A 174 -17.31 33.16 25.08
C GLY A 174 -18.54 33.41 25.98
N ILE A 175 -18.66 32.67 27.09
CA ILE A 175 -19.64 32.91 28.16
C ILE A 175 -19.34 34.25 28.83
N HIS A 176 -18.05 34.52 29.06
CA HIS A 176 -17.55 35.84 29.43
C HIS A 176 -16.67 36.39 28.31
N LYS A 177 -16.49 37.72 28.27
CA LYS A 177 -15.66 38.38 27.26
C LYS A 177 -14.59 39.22 27.94
N LEU A 178 -13.40 39.26 27.36
CA LEU A 178 -12.35 40.19 27.76
C LEU A 178 -12.48 41.48 26.96
N ILE A 179 -12.85 42.59 27.62
CA ILE A 179 -12.96 43.92 27.01
C ILE A 179 -12.05 44.88 27.77
N GLY A 180 -11.02 45.40 27.10
CA GLY A 180 -10.07 46.36 27.70
C GLY A 180 -9.32 45.81 28.92
N GLY A 181 -9.04 44.51 28.96
CA GLY A 181 -8.36 43.84 30.08
C GLY A 181 -9.23 43.52 31.29
N LYS A 182 -10.56 43.75 31.21
CA LYS A 182 -11.53 43.38 32.24
C LYS A 182 -12.45 42.27 31.73
N ILE A 183 -12.86 41.38 32.63
CA ILE A 183 -13.85 40.33 32.35
C ILE A 183 -15.25 40.95 32.38
N ASP A 184 -15.94 40.93 31.25
CA ASP A 184 -17.35 41.28 31.11
C ASP A 184 -18.19 40.00 31.17
N THR A 185 -19.12 39.95 32.11
CA THR A 185 -20.01 38.81 32.32
C THR A 185 -21.17 38.74 31.31
N ARG A 186 -21.32 39.75 30.44
CA ARG A 186 -22.35 39.84 29.39
C ARG A 186 -21.93 39.13 28.09
N GLY A 187 -21.50 37.88 28.18
CA GLY A 187 -21.23 37.05 27.01
C GLY A 187 -22.45 36.23 26.57
N ILE A 188 -22.18 35.10 25.92
CA ILE A 188 -23.22 34.18 25.42
C ILE A 188 -23.75 33.35 26.61
N PRO A 189 -25.05 33.10 26.74
CA PRO A 189 -25.58 32.21 27.77
C PRO A 189 -24.88 30.85 27.74
N ALA A 190 -24.56 30.29 28.91
CA ALA A 190 -23.87 29.00 29.00
C ALA A 190 -24.63 27.86 28.29
N SER A 191 -25.97 27.95 28.28
CA SER A 191 -26.86 27.04 27.56
C SER A 191 -26.62 27.00 26.05
N ASP A 192 -26.12 28.09 25.46
CA ASP A 192 -25.82 28.17 24.03
C ASP A 192 -24.32 28.05 23.76
N ALA A 193 -23.49 28.64 24.62
CA ALA A 193 -22.04 28.66 24.46
C ALA A 193 -21.42 27.24 24.54
N ILE A 194 -21.90 26.41 25.48
CA ILE A 194 -21.37 25.05 25.68
C ILE A 194 -21.68 24.16 24.46
N PRO A 195 -22.95 24.01 24.03
CA PRO A 195 -23.24 23.24 22.81
C PRO A 195 -22.51 23.77 21.57
N ASN A 196 -22.41 25.10 21.41
CA ASN A 196 -21.73 25.70 20.26
C ASN A 196 -20.22 25.42 20.27
N GLY A 197 -19.57 25.48 21.43
CA GLY A 197 -18.15 25.14 21.58
C GLY A 197 -17.89 23.66 21.26
N LEU A 198 -18.72 22.75 21.77
CA LEU A 198 -18.61 21.32 21.49
C LEU A 198 -18.90 21.00 20.03
N LYS A 199 -19.87 21.69 19.40
CA LYS A 199 -20.12 21.60 17.96
C LYS A 199 -18.92 22.07 17.15
N GLY A 200 -18.28 23.16 17.55
CA GLY A 200 -17.05 23.64 16.93
C GLY A 200 -15.90 22.64 17.00
N ILE A 201 -15.76 21.94 18.14
CA ILE A 201 -14.81 20.82 18.29
C ILE A 201 -15.19 19.67 17.35
N LEU A 202 -16.47 19.27 17.32
CA LEU A 202 -16.95 18.17 16.50
C LEU A 202 -16.68 18.41 15.01
N GLU A 203 -16.96 19.60 14.50
CA GLU A 203 -16.73 19.92 13.09
C GLU A 203 -15.23 19.85 12.74
N LYS A 204 -14.35 20.40 13.59
CA LYS A 204 -12.90 20.26 13.42
C LYS A 204 -12.45 18.79 13.49
N ALA A 205 -13.03 18.01 14.40
CA ALA A 205 -12.73 16.59 14.54
C ALA A 205 -13.15 15.80 13.30
N LYS A 206 -14.34 16.06 12.73
CA LYS A 206 -14.79 15.46 11.48
C LYS A 206 -13.86 15.80 10.33
N THR A 207 -13.53 17.08 10.11
CA THR A 207 -12.61 17.48 9.04
C THR A 207 -11.24 16.80 9.18
N THR A 208 -10.73 16.68 10.40
CA THR A 208 -9.44 16.03 10.66
C THR A 208 -9.53 14.51 10.47
N ALA A 209 -10.62 13.89 10.90
CA ALA A 209 -10.88 12.46 10.70
C ALA A 209 -10.97 12.12 9.20
N ASP A 210 -11.70 12.91 8.42
CA ASP A 210 -11.86 12.73 6.97
C ASP A 210 -10.50 12.90 6.25
N GLY A 211 -9.70 13.89 6.66
CA GLY A 211 -8.35 14.08 6.15
C GLY A 211 -7.44 12.89 6.45
N ALA A 212 -7.45 12.40 7.70
CA ALA A 212 -6.66 11.24 8.12
C ALA A 212 -7.09 9.96 7.40
N ALA A 213 -8.40 9.75 7.23
CA ALA A 213 -8.95 8.62 6.49
C ALA A 213 -8.54 8.65 5.01
N THR A 214 -8.50 9.84 4.40
CA THR A 214 -8.04 10.03 3.02
C THR A 214 -6.56 9.68 2.87
N ILE A 215 -5.70 10.23 3.75
CA ILE A 215 -4.26 9.93 3.76
C ILE A 215 -4.01 8.44 3.93
N ALA A 216 -4.72 7.78 4.85
CA ALA A 216 -4.59 6.36 5.10
C ALA A 216 -5.05 5.51 3.90
N ARG A 217 -6.16 5.89 3.25
CA ARG A 217 -6.66 5.24 2.02
C ARG A 217 -5.67 5.36 0.87
N GLU A 218 -5.11 6.54 0.66
CA GLU A 218 -4.09 6.78 -0.37
C GLU A 218 -2.81 5.99 -0.06
N GLY A 219 -2.36 5.99 1.19
CA GLY A 219 -1.21 5.22 1.64
C GLY A 219 -1.37 3.72 1.37
N ALA A 220 -2.50 3.13 1.75
CA ALA A 220 -2.79 1.72 1.51
C ALA A 220 -2.89 1.40 0.01
N THR A 221 -3.54 2.26 -0.77
CA THR A 221 -3.63 2.12 -2.23
C THR A 221 -2.25 2.15 -2.88
N ASN A 222 -1.39 3.08 -2.47
CA ASN A 222 -0.04 3.21 -3.00
C ASN A 222 0.85 2.03 -2.59
N ALA A 223 0.70 1.51 -1.37
CA ALA A 223 1.41 0.31 -0.93
C ALA A 223 1.03 -0.92 -1.79
N ILE A 224 -0.26 -1.12 -2.06
CA ILE A 224 -0.73 -2.20 -2.92
C ILE A 224 -0.18 -2.05 -4.35
N LYS A 225 -0.23 -0.84 -4.91
CA LYS A 225 0.35 -0.56 -6.24
C LYS A 225 1.85 -0.85 -6.30
N ALA A 226 2.60 -0.44 -5.27
CA ALA A 226 4.04 -0.69 -5.19
C ALA A 226 4.34 -2.20 -5.10
N GLN A 227 3.59 -2.93 -4.26
CA GLN A 227 3.75 -4.38 -4.12
C GLN A 227 3.44 -5.12 -5.42
N GLN A 228 2.33 -4.79 -6.09
CA GLN A 228 1.98 -5.41 -7.37
C GLN A 228 3.00 -5.10 -8.46
N THR A 229 3.51 -3.87 -8.50
CA THR A 229 4.59 -3.49 -9.42
C THR A 229 5.85 -4.30 -9.17
N ALA A 230 6.28 -4.44 -7.92
CA ALA A 230 7.47 -5.20 -7.55
C ALA A 230 7.33 -6.70 -7.89
N LEU A 231 6.17 -7.31 -7.63
CA LEU A 231 5.90 -8.71 -7.96
C LEU A 231 5.97 -8.97 -9.46
N ILE A 232 5.36 -8.08 -10.25
CA ILE A 232 5.35 -8.20 -11.71
C ILE A 232 6.77 -7.97 -12.26
N GLU A 233 7.48 -6.94 -11.80
CA GLU A 233 8.86 -6.70 -12.20
C GLU A 233 9.79 -7.85 -11.82
N GLY A 234 9.64 -8.42 -10.62
CA GLY A 234 10.38 -9.61 -10.19
C GLY A 234 10.11 -10.83 -11.08
N GLY A 235 8.84 -11.09 -11.41
CA GLY A 235 8.46 -12.19 -12.31
C GLY A 235 9.02 -12.02 -13.73
N PHE A 236 8.94 -10.80 -14.29
CA PHE A 236 9.51 -10.50 -15.60
C PHE A 236 11.04 -10.64 -15.60
N ASN A 237 11.73 -10.14 -14.57
CA ASN A 237 13.19 -10.20 -14.46
C ASN A 237 13.69 -11.65 -14.30
N SER A 238 12.97 -12.49 -13.57
CA SER A 238 13.29 -13.92 -13.48
C SER A 238 13.12 -14.65 -14.80
N THR A 239 12.15 -14.24 -15.62
CA THR A 239 11.89 -14.87 -16.91
C THR A 239 12.92 -14.42 -17.95
N THR A 240 13.33 -13.15 -17.95
CA THR A 240 14.36 -12.63 -18.85
C THR A 240 15.73 -13.23 -18.55
N THR A 241 16.11 -13.44 -17.28
CA THR A 241 17.38 -14.12 -16.95
C THR A 241 17.40 -15.56 -17.46
N SER A 242 16.30 -16.32 -17.33
CA SER A 242 16.19 -17.67 -17.87
C SER A 242 16.32 -17.72 -19.41
N ILE A 243 15.71 -16.74 -20.10
CA ILE A 243 15.83 -16.62 -21.56
C ILE A 243 17.27 -16.29 -21.96
N TYR A 244 17.92 -15.36 -21.25
CA TYR A 244 19.33 -14.99 -21.51
C TYR A 244 20.29 -16.16 -21.31
N VAL A 245 20.13 -16.94 -20.23
CA VAL A 245 20.93 -18.15 -19.98
C VAL A 245 20.76 -19.16 -21.11
N SER A 246 19.54 -19.34 -21.61
CA SER A 246 19.27 -20.23 -22.73
C SER A 246 19.93 -19.76 -24.04
N ILE A 247 19.91 -18.46 -24.32
CA ILE A 247 20.57 -17.86 -25.49
C ILE A 247 22.10 -18.03 -25.40
N ILE A 248 22.69 -17.75 -24.24
CA ILE A 248 24.14 -17.91 -24.02
C ILE A 248 24.54 -19.38 -24.21
N ALA A 249 23.76 -20.33 -23.70
CA ALA A 249 24.02 -21.75 -23.88
C ALA A 249 24.02 -22.15 -25.37
N ILE A 250 23.06 -21.67 -26.16
CA ILE A 250 23.01 -21.93 -27.61
C ILE A 250 24.23 -21.34 -28.33
N VAL A 251 24.63 -20.10 -27.99
CA VAL A 251 25.80 -19.44 -28.59
C VAL A 251 27.10 -20.22 -28.28
N VAL A 252 27.26 -20.73 -27.06
CA VAL A 252 28.42 -21.55 -26.66
C VAL A 252 28.46 -22.86 -27.47
N ILE A 253 27.32 -23.53 -27.65
CA ILE A 253 27.25 -24.77 -28.47
C ILE A 253 27.66 -24.49 -29.92
N VAL A 254 27.16 -23.41 -30.52
CA VAL A 254 27.52 -23.02 -31.90
C VAL A 254 29.01 -22.70 -32.03
N LEU A 255 29.61 -22.00 -31.06
CA LEU A 255 31.04 -21.69 -31.06
C LEU A 255 31.90 -22.97 -31.01
N ILE A 256 31.53 -23.95 -30.17
CA ILE A 256 32.22 -25.24 -30.09
C ILE A 256 32.16 -25.98 -31.44
N MET A 257 31.00 -26.01 -32.09
CA MET A 257 30.85 -26.61 -33.42
C MET A 257 31.76 -25.96 -34.46
N ILE A 258 31.87 -24.62 -34.46
CA ILE A 258 32.74 -23.89 -35.37
C ILE A 258 34.22 -24.25 -35.14
N ILE A 259 34.67 -24.31 -33.88
CA ILE A 259 36.05 -24.65 -33.53
C ILE A 259 36.39 -26.08 -33.99
N ILE A 260 35.53 -27.05 -33.68
CA ILE A 260 35.72 -28.45 -34.11
C ILE A 260 35.71 -28.54 -35.63
N TYR A 261 34.79 -27.85 -36.31
CA TYR A 261 34.73 -27.79 -37.76
C TYR A 261 36.02 -27.23 -38.36
N LEU A 262 36.56 -26.13 -37.82
CA LEU A 262 37.81 -25.54 -38.27
C LEU A 262 39.00 -26.49 -38.07
N ILE A 263 39.09 -27.19 -36.94
CA ILE A 263 40.13 -28.20 -36.68
C ILE A 263 40.03 -29.35 -37.68
N LEU A 264 38.83 -29.90 -37.90
CA LEU A 264 38.61 -30.99 -38.85
C LEU A 264 38.91 -30.56 -40.29
N ARG A 265 38.50 -29.35 -40.68
CA ARG A 265 38.79 -28.77 -42.00
C ARG A 265 40.30 -28.57 -42.18
N TYR A 266 40.98 -28.08 -41.15
CA TYR A 266 42.44 -27.93 -41.16
C TYR A 266 43.15 -29.29 -41.31
N ARG A 267 42.73 -30.31 -40.55
CA ARG A 267 43.27 -31.67 -40.67
C ARG A 267 43.04 -32.28 -42.05
N ARG A 268 41.84 -32.11 -42.64
CA ARG A 268 41.56 -32.58 -44.01
C ARG A 268 42.50 -31.90 -45.02
N LYS A 269 42.67 -30.57 -44.96
CA LYS A 269 43.61 -29.86 -45.84
C LYS A 269 45.05 -30.35 -45.67
N LYS A 270 45.52 -30.57 -44.43
CA LYS A 270 46.87 -31.10 -44.18
C LYS A 270 47.05 -32.52 -44.73
N LYS A 271 46.03 -33.38 -44.59
CA LYS A 271 46.05 -34.75 -45.14
C LYS A 271 46.12 -34.74 -46.67
N MET A 272 45.38 -33.84 -47.33
CA MET A 272 45.43 -33.69 -48.80
C MET A 272 46.79 -33.19 -49.29
N LYS A 273 47.41 -32.22 -48.58
CA LYS A 273 48.76 -31.75 -48.91
C LYS A 273 49.82 -32.85 -48.82
N LYS A 274 49.74 -33.70 -47.78
CA LYS A 274 50.63 -34.86 -47.66
C LYS A 274 50.44 -35.86 -48.81
N LYS A 275 49.19 -36.17 -49.18
CA LYS A 275 48.90 -37.08 -50.31
C LYS A 275 49.49 -36.60 -51.63
N LEU A 276 49.44 -35.29 -51.91
CA LEU A 276 50.04 -34.70 -53.11
C LEU A 276 51.57 -34.84 -53.15
N GLN A 277 52.24 -34.80 -52.00
CA GLN A 277 53.70 -35.01 -51.95
C GLN A 277 54.09 -36.47 -52.17
N TYR A 278 53.32 -37.43 -51.66
CA TYR A 278 53.58 -38.85 -51.90
C TYR A 278 53.37 -39.27 -53.36
N ILE A 279 52.36 -38.71 -54.04
CA ILE A 279 52.13 -39.00 -55.47
C ILE A 279 53.33 -38.53 -56.30
N LYS A 280 53.89 -37.35 -56.01
CA LYS A 280 55.06 -36.82 -56.72
C LYS A 280 56.33 -37.66 -56.55
N LEU A 281 56.52 -38.33 -55.41
CA LEU A 281 57.70 -39.17 -55.15
C LEU A 281 57.65 -40.55 -55.82
N LEU A 282 56.49 -40.98 -56.32
CA LEU A 282 56.30 -42.27 -57.00
C LEU A 282 56.40 -42.16 -58.53
N GLU A 283 56.53 -40.93 -59.04
CA GLU A 283 56.57 -40.62 -60.48
C GLU A 283 58.00 -40.29 -60.96
N GLU A 284 58.97 -40.24 -60.03
CA GLU A 284 60.42 -40.30 -60.27
C GLU A 284 60.91 -41.75 -60.06
#